data_AF-A0A8C3MJB0-F1
#
_entry.id   AF-A0A8C3MJB0-F1
#
_cell.length_a   1.000
_cell.length_b   1.000
_cell.length_c   1.000
_cell.angle_alpha   90.00
_cell.angle_beta   90.00
_cell.angle_gamma   90.00
#
_symmetry.space_group_name_H-M   'P 1'
#
loop_
_entity.id
_entity.type
_entity.pdbx_description
1 polymer ?
#
loop_
_entity_poly.entity_id
_entity_poly.type
_entity_poly.pdbx_seq_one_letter_code
_entity_poly.pdbx_strand_id
1 'polypeptide(L)'
;FASFPELSLVAGSSAGAGSGEFHVYRHLRRREYQRQDFMDAMAEKQRLDEEFQKKLERNKMIAEEQTAKRRRKIGFRKSRESCLCSFPGSDSEQPLPCCFACCG
;
A
#
# COMPACT_ATOMS: atom_id res chain seq x y z
N PHE A 1 9.64 4.12 -38.99
CA PHE A 1 9.82 2.65 -39.01
C PHE A 1 11.29 2.40 -38.76
N ALA A 2 11.66 2.16 -37.51
CA ALA A 2 13.05 2.16 -37.07
C ALA A 2 13.83 1.02 -37.74
N SER A 3 14.79 1.38 -38.57
CA SER A 3 15.82 0.51 -39.11
C SER A 3 16.71 0.03 -37.95
N PHE A 4 16.40 -1.17 -37.44
CA PHE A 4 17.31 -1.93 -36.60
C PHE A 4 18.63 -2.11 -37.36
N PRO A 5 19.79 -1.75 -36.79
CA PRO A 5 21.06 -2.12 -37.41
C PRO A 5 21.16 -3.64 -37.35
N GLU A 6 20.99 -4.29 -38.50
CA GLU A 6 21.29 -5.70 -38.71
C GLU A 6 22.72 -5.96 -38.25
N LEU A 7 22.87 -6.89 -37.31
CA LEU A 7 24.16 -7.23 -36.71
C LEU A 7 24.98 -8.02 -37.74
N SER A 8 25.67 -7.35 -38.65
CA SER A 8 26.62 -7.99 -39.58
C SER A 8 27.95 -8.27 -38.88
N LEU A 9 27.96 -9.16 -37.89
CA LEU A 9 29.17 -9.68 -37.26
C LEU A 9 29.08 -11.20 -37.12
N VAL A 10 28.68 -11.89 -38.19
CA VAL A 10 28.96 -13.32 -38.32
C VAL A 10 30.27 -13.47 -39.07
N ALA A 11 31.38 -13.26 -38.36
CA ALA A 11 32.60 -13.96 -38.73
C ALA A 11 32.30 -15.44 -38.46
N GLY A 12 32.27 -16.25 -39.52
CA GLY A 12 31.89 -17.66 -39.45
C GLY A 12 32.65 -18.39 -38.32
N SER A 13 32.06 -19.47 -37.80
CA SER A 13 32.56 -20.30 -36.68
C SER A 13 33.98 -20.89 -36.85
N SER A 14 34.72 -20.44 -37.86
CA SER A 14 36.08 -20.83 -38.27
C SER A 14 37.08 -19.67 -38.33
N ALA A 15 36.71 -18.42 -37.99
CA ALA A 15 37.66 -17.31 -37.91
C ALA A 15 38.40 -17.34 -36.56
N GLY A 16 39.69 -17.69 -36.57
CA GLY A 16 40.52 -17.74 -35.36
C GLY A 16 40.52 -16.41 -34.60
N ALA A 17 40.57 -16.49 -33.27
CA ALA A 17 40.53 -15.36 -32.35
C ALA A 17 41.54 -14.27 -32.74
N GLY A 18 41.05 -13.22 -33.41
CA GLY A 18 41.83 -12.06 -33.79
C GLY A 18 42.12 -11.17 -32.60
N SER A 19 43.21 -10.39 -32.66
CA SER A 19 43.63 -9.46 -31.60
C SER A 19 42.60 -8.36 -31.26
N GLY A 20 41.58 -8.17 -32.10
CA GLY A 20 40.45 -7.25 -31.88
C GLY A 20 39.27 -7.85 -31.09
N GLU A 21 39.18 -9.18 -30.98
CA GLU A 21 38.06 -9.87 -30.31
C GLU A 21 37.98 -9.53 -28.82
N PHE A 22 39.13 -9.27 -28.19
CA PHE A 22 39.19 -8.89 -26.78
C PHE A 22 38.43 -7.58 -26.47
N HIS A 23 38.55 -6.59 -27.36
CA HIS A 23 37.83 -5.32 -27.21
C HIS A 23 36.33 -5.51 -27.46
N VAL A 24 35.95 -6.37 -28.40
CA VAL A 24 34.55 -6.73 -28.64
C VAL A 24 33.92 -7.34 -27.39
N TYR A 25 34.57 -8.34 -26.77
CA TYR A 25 34.11 -8.92 -25.51
C TYR A 25 34.02 -7.88 -24.37
N ARG A 26 35.02 -7.00 -24.25
CA ARG A 26 35.03 -5.95 -23.23
C ARG A 26 33.83 -5.00 -23.38
N HIS A 27 33.53 -4.55 -24.59
CA HIS A 27 32.39 -3.66 -24.85
C HIS A 27 31.06 -4.37 -24.69
N LEU A 28 30.95 -5.62 -25.16
CA LEU A 28 29.75 -6.43 -25.03
C LEU A 28 29.41 -6.72 -23.57
N ARG A 29 30.40 -7.15 -22.78
CA ARG A 29 30.23 -7.42 -21.34
C ARG A 29 29.83 -6.18 -20.57
N ARG A 30 30.41 -5.01 -20.88
CA ARG A 30 30.05 -3.75 -20.22
C ARG A 30 28.61 -3.33 -20.54
N ARG A 31 28.18 -3.52 -21.79
CA ARG A 31 26.79 -3.26 -22.19
C ARG A 31 25.82 -4.19 -21.47
N GLU A 32 26.18 -5.45 -21.34
CA GLU A 32 25.33 -6.45 -20.68
C GLU A 32 25.22 -6.23 -19.17
N TYR A 33 26.30 -5.87 -18.49
CA TYR A 33 26.25 -5.51 -17.07
C TYR A 33 25.39 -4.28 -16.81
N GLN A 34 25.54 -3.23 -17.62
CA GLN A 34 24.66 -2.06 -17.49
C GLN A 34 23.18 -2.41 -17.67
N ARG A 35 22.87 -3.32 -18.59
CA ARG A 35 21.50 -3.80 -18.81
C ARG A 35 21.01 -4.59 -17.59
N GLN A 36 21.81 -5.53 -17.09
CA GLN A 36 21.45 -6.39 -15.97
C GLN A 36 21.28 -5.57 -14.68
N ASP A 37 22.26 -4.71 -14.37
CA ASP A 37 22.22 -3.83 -13.19
C ASP A 37 21.01 -2.89 -13.21
N PHE A 38 20.62 -2.37 -14.38
CA PHE A 38 19.43 -1.54 -14.52
C PHE A 38 18.14 -2.32 -14.23
N MET A 39 18.03 -3.54 -14.77
CA MET A 39 16.85 -4.37 -14.52
C MET A 39 16.75 -4.77 -13.06
N ASP A 40 17.86 -5.14 -12.44
CA ASP A 40 17.91 -5.53 -11.03
C ASP A 40 17.57 -4.35 -10.12
N ALA A 41 18.12 -3.16 -10.40
CA ALA A 41 17.81 -1.94 -9.65
C ALA A 41 16.34 -1.50 -9.79
N MET A 42 15.74 -1.66 -10.97
CA MET A 42 14.33 -1.35 -11.20
C MET A 42 13.41 -2.35 -10.48
N ALA A 43 13.73 -3.65 -10.55
CA ALA A 43 12.99 -4.68 -9.84
C ALA A 43 13.01 -4.44 -8.33
N GLU A 44 14.18 -4.15 -7.75
CA GLU A 44 14.30 -3.92 -6.31
C GLU A 44 13.50 -2.69 -5.87
N LYS A 45 13.56 -1.59 -6.62
CA LYS A 45 12.75 -0.39 -6.34
C LYS A 45 11.26 -0.69 -6.33
N GLN A 46 10.76 -1.41 -7.35
CA GLN A 46 9.35 -1.78 -7.44
C GLN A 46 8.91 -2.63 -6.23
N ARG A 47 9.73 -3.60 -5.82
CA ARG A 47 9.42 -4.43 -4.64
C ARG A 47 9.33 -3.61 -3.37
N LEU A 48 10.27 -2.69 -3.16
CA LEU A 48 10.27 -1.81 -1.99
C LEU A 48 9.07 -0.85 -1.99
N ASP A 49 8.72 -0.29 -3.14
CA ASP A 49 7.56 0.61 -3.29
C ASP A 49 6.24 -0.13 -3.01
N GLU A 50 6.08 -1.35 -3.54
CA GLU A 50 4.90 -2.18 -3.25
C GLU A 50 4.80 -2.54 -1.77
N GLU A 51 5.90 -2.92 -1.13
CA GLU A 51 5.92 -3.21 0.30
C GLU A 51 5.55 -1.99 1.13
N PHE A 52 6.04 -0.82 0.74
CA PHE A 52 5.73 0.44 1.39
C PHE A 52 4.25 0.79 1.27
N GLN A 53 3.67 0.67 0.07
CA GLN A 53 2.23 0.87 -0.16
C GLN A 53 1.39 -0.11 0.68
N LYS A 54 1.74 -1.40 0.67
CA LYS A 54 1.07 -2.42 1.50
C LYS A 54 1.18 -2.12 3.00
N LYS A 55 2.29 -1.54 3.48
CA LYS A 55 2.44 -1.11 4.88
C LYS A 55 1.54 0.09 5.19
N LEU A 56 1.46 1.08 4.31
CA LEU A 56 0.59 2.24 4.47
C LEU A 56 -0.88 1.86 4.50
N GLU A 57 -1.34 1.00 3.59
CA GLU A 57 -2.73 0.52 3.55
C GLU A 57 -3.09 -0.23 4.83
N ARG A 58 -2.24 -1.15 5.27
CA ARG A 58 -2.44 -1.86 6.54
C ARG A 58 -2.55 -0.90 7.72
N ASN A 59 -1.68 0.10 7.80
CA ASN A 59 -1.73 1.10 8.87
C ASN A 59 -3.03 1.93 8.84
N LYS A 60 -3.50 2.32 7.65
CA LYS A 60 -4.79 3.01 7.48
C LYS A 60 -5.95 2.13 7.95
N MET A 61 -6.00 0.87 7.53
CA MET A 61 -7.04 -0.08 7.94
C MET A 61 -7.07 -0.28 9.46
N ILE A 62 -5.90 -0.44 10.09
CA ILE A 62 -5.78 -0.58 11.55
C ILE A 62 -6.26 0.70 12.24
N ALA A 63 -5.87 1.89 11.75
CA ALA A 63 -6.32 3.15 12.32
C ALA A 63 -7.85 3.34 12.20
N GLU A 64 -8.43 2.97 11.06
CA GLU A 64 -9.88 3.01 10.83
C GLU A 64 -10.62 2.02 11.74
N GLU A 65 -10.11 0.80 11.92
CA GLU A 65 -10.71 -0.18 12.82
C GLU A 65 -10.68 0.32 14.29
N GLN A 66 -9.55 0.88 14.72
CA GLN A 66 -9.42 1.43 16.07
C GLN A 66 -10.30 2.65 16.28
N THR A 67 -10.38 3.56 15.30
CA THR A 67 -11.26 4.73 15.39
C THR A 67 -12.73 4.34 15.35
N ALA A 68 -13.14 3.34 14.55
CA ALA A 68 -14.50 2.80 14.54
C ALA A 68 -14.87 2.16 15.89
N LYS A 69 -13.98 1.34 16.47
CA LYS A 69 -14.17 0.76 17.81
C LYS A 69 -14.34 1.85 18.88
N ARG A 70 -13.50 2.90 18.86
CA ARG A 70 -13.61 4.04 19.79
C ARG A 70 -14.91 4.81 19.57
N ARG A 71 -15.30 5.10 18.33
CA ARG A 71 -16.56 5.80 17.99
C ARG A 71 -17.78 5.02 18.49
N ARG A 72 -17.82 3.69 18.30
CA ARG A 72 -18.90 2.84 18.83
C ARG A 72 -18.97 2.89 20.37
N LYS A 73 -17.84 2.82 21.06
CA LYS A 73 -17.79 2.94 22.54
C LYS A 73 -18.28 4.32 23.02
N ILE A 74 -17.86 5.39 22.36
CA ILE A 74 -18.30 6.76 22.70
C ILE A 74 -19.80 6.92 22.42
N GLY A 75 -20.29 6.42 21.27
CA GLY A 75 -21.71 6.44 20.93
C GLY A 75 -22.56 5.69 21.96
N PHE A 76 -22.13 4.49 22.37
CA PHE A 76 -22.80 3.72 23.41
C PHE A 76 -22.79 4.42 24.78
N ARG A 77 -21.68 5.08 25.16
CA ARG A 77 -21.66 5.88 26.40
C ARG A 77 -22.59 7.10 26.30
N LYS A 78 -22.58 7.80 25.16
CA LYS A 78 -23.47 8.94 24.91
C LYS A 78 -24.94 8.55 24.89
N SER A 79 -25.32 7.42 24.30
CA SER A 79 -26.72 6.95 24.30
C SER A 79 -27.18 6.57 25.71
N ARG A 80 -26.29 5.99 26.53
CA ARG A 80 -26.57 5.76 27.96
C ARG A 80 -26.70 7.06 28.72
N GLU A 81 -25.80 8.02 28.51
CA GLU A 81 -25.85 9.33 29.13
C GLU A 81 -27.10 10.11 28.69
N SER A 82 -27.49 10.09 27.42
CA SER A 82 -28.71 10.76 26.94
C SER A 82 -29.99 10.09 27.43
N CYS A 83 -30.00 8.76 27.58
CA CYS A 83 -31.09 8.06 28.27
C CYS A 83 -31.17 8.45 29.77
N LEU A 84 -30.05 8.83 30.39
CA LEU A 84 -30.00 9.28 31.79
C LEU A 84 -30.46 10.73 31.99
N CYS A 85 -30.69 11.50 30.91
CA CYS A 85 -31.26 12.84 30.99
C CYS A 85 -32.44 13.01 30.00
N SER A 86 -33.52 12.30 30.32
CA SER A 86 -34.89 12.71 29.96
C SER A 86 -35.73 12.79 31.23
N PHE A 87 -35.32 13.64 32.17
CA PHE A 87 -36.23 14.19 33.18
C PHE A 87 -35.91 15.68 33.34
N PRO A 88 -36.42 16.55 32.45
CA PRO A 88 -36.51 17.96 32.77
C PRO A 88 -37.53 18.11 33.89
N GLY A 89 -37.05 18.40 35.11
CA GLY A 89 -37.91 18.85 36.20
C GLY A 89 -38.68 20.09 35.75
N SER A 90 -39.99 19.94 35.63
CA SER A 90 -40.94 21.05 35.63
C SER A 90 -41.64 21.01 36.97
N ASP A 91 -41.48 22.10 37.72
CA ASP A 91 -42.28 22.37 38.91
C ASP A 91 -43.74 22.53 38.49
N SER A 92 -44.53 21.47 38.58
CA SER A 92 -45.97 21.56 38.86
C SER A 92 -46.53 20.17 39.15
N GLU A 93 -47.22 20.12 40.29
CA GLU A 93 -47.88 18.97 40.87
C GLU A 93 -48.85 18.30 39.88
N GLN A 94 -48.66 17.00 39.60
CA GLN A 94 -49.70 15.96 39.67
C GLN A 94 -49.15 14.59 39.20
N PRO A 95 -49.46 13.48 39.89
CA PRO A 95 -48.86 12.18 39.61
C PRO A 95 -49.67 11.40 38.56
N LEU A 96 -49.04 10.97 37.46
CA LEU A 96 -49.61 9.95 36.57
C LEU A 96 -48.57 8.88 36.18
N PRO A 97 -49.02 7.65 35.86
CA PRO A 97 -48.28 6.42 36.05
C PRO A 97 -47.70 5.90 34.72
N CYS A 98 -46.45 6.24 34.40
CA CYS A 98 -45.81 5.74 33.16
C CYS A 98 -44.39 5.18 33.36
N CYS A 99 -43.89 5.05 34.61
CA CYS A 99 -42.49 4.68 34.85
C CYS A 99 -42.16 3.18 34.68
N PHE A 100 -43.12 2.31 34.34
CA PHE A 100 -42.86 0.86 34.30
C PHE A 100 -42.39 0.30 32.94
N ALA A 101 -42.39 1.10 31.86
CA ALA A 101 -42.18 0.57 30.50
C ALA A 101 -40.76 0.80 29.91
N CYS A 102 -39.86 1.50 30.60
CA CYS A 102 -38.53 1.85 30.04
C CYS A 102 -37.34 1.08 30.64
N CYS A 103 -37.58 0.16 31.59
CA CYS A 103 -36.56 -0.74 32.13
C CYS A 103 -36.95 -2.20 31.83
N GLY A 104 -36.90 -2.57 30.55
CA GLY A 104 -37.00 -3.95 30.05
C GLY A 104 -36.06 -4.11 28.87
#